data_AF-A0A7K5L4N1-F1
#
_entry.id   AF-A0A7K5L4N1-F1
#
_cell.length_a   1.000
_cell.length_b   1.000
_cell.length_c   1.000
_cell.angle_alpha   90.00
_cell.angle_beta   90.00
_cell.angle_gamma   90.00
#
_symmetry.space_group_name_H-M   'P 1'
#
loop_
_entity.id
_entity.type
_entity.pdbx_description
1 polymer ?
#
loop_
_entity_poly.entity_id
_entity_poly.type
_entity_poly.pdbx_seq_one_letter_code
_entity_poly.pdbx_strand_id
1 'polypeptide(L)'
;PVITGMNGSAIENFSCVVYSIFLMNCTWQPGRDAPADTQYFLYWQNSRDDKEMECELYIKDENCRNMGCIFQNVTIGIEKSYFLVNGSSKDSLIQFYDEYIDLYRIEILTAPLNVTAHCTGDSAGCIITWHPPHTSRKNKPKCFQYEISIQNK
;
A
#
# COMPACT_ATOMS: atom_id res chain seq x y z
N PRO A 1 -26.45 -6.88 -2.16
CA PRO A 1 -25.65 -5.99 -3.03
C PRO A 1 -26.30 -5.90 -4.43
N VAL A 2 -26.68 -4.70 -4.86
CA VAL A 2 -27.08 -4.48 -6.25
C VAL A 2 -25.80 -4.54 -7.07
N ILE A 3 -25.64 -5.57 -7.91
CA ILE A 3 -24.53 -5.62 -8.86
C ILE A 3 -24.88 -4.63 -9.98
N THR A 4 -24.24 -3.47 -9.94
CA THR A 4 -24.31 -2.49 -11.03
C THR A 4 -23.10 -2.71 -11.94
N GLY A 5 -23.36 -3.16 -13.17
CA GLY A 5 -22.32 -3.42 -14.17
C GLY A 5 -22.30 -4.86 -14.65
N MET A 6 -21.53 -5.12 -15.71
CA MET A 6 -21.33 -6.43 -16.31
C MET A 6 -20.64 -7.37 -15.29
N ASN A 7 -21.24 -8.53 -15.02
CA ASN A 7 -20.64 -9.53 -14.14
C ASN A 7 -19.24 -9.91 -14.62
N GLY A 8 -18.26 -9.98 -13.70
CA GLY A 8 -16.89 -10.35 -14.03
C GLY A 8 -16.04 -9.22 -14.64
N SER A 9 -16.59 -8.01 -14.75
CA SER A 9 -15.87 -6.84 -15.29
C SER A 9 -15.09 -6.03 -14.25
N ALA A 10 -15.41 -6.20 -12.96
CA ALA A 10 -14.66 -5.62 -11.85
C ALA A 10 -13.23 -6.16 -11.82
N ILE A 11 -12.31 -5.35 -11.31
CA ILE A 11 -10.91 -5.74 -11.15
C ILE A 11 -10.76 -6.95 -10.22
N GLU A 12 -9.67 -7.70 -10.38
CA GLU A 12 -9.32 -8.83 -9.53
C GLU A 12 -7.94 -8.61 -8.88
N ASN A 13 -7.66 -9.34 -7.79
CA ASN A 13 -6.34 -9.33 -7.13
C ASN A 13 -5.85 -7.92 -6.75
N PHE A 14 -6.75 -7.08 -6.22
CA PHE A 14 -6.39 -5.77 -5.70
C PHE A 14 -5.44 -5.92 -4.50
N SER A 15 -4.31 -5.23 -4.55
CA SER A 15 -3.33 -5.25 -3.46
C SER A 15 -2.58 -3.92 -3.41
N CYS A 16 -2.41 -3.38 -2.20
CA CYS A 16 -1.65 -2.17 -1.95
C CYS A 16 -0.51 -2.42 -0.97
N VAL A 17 0.56 -1.64 -1.09
CA VAL A 17 1.74 -1.66 -0.22
C VAL A 17 2.22 -0.24 0.04
N VAL A 18 2.43 0.11 1.31
CA VAL A 18 3.08 1.38 1.71
C VAL A 18 4.57 1.14 1.90
N TYR A 19 5.42 1.93 1.24
CA TYR A 19 6.87 1.77 1.27
C TYR A 19 7.56 3.14 1.20
N SER A 20 8.88 3.15 1.43
CA SER A 20 9.68 4.38 1.40
C SER A 20 9.08 5.53 2.21
N ILE A 21 8.51 5.20 3.38
CA ILE A 21 7.87 6.10 4.34
C ILE A 21 6.53 6.65 3.85
N PHE A 22 6.41 7.23 2.66
CA PHE A 22 5.23 8.00 2.22
C PHE A 22 4.67 7.61 0.84
N LEU A 23 5.19 6.55 0.22
CA LEU A 23 4.70 6.07 -1.08
C LEU A 23 3.74 4.89 -0.85
N MET A 24 2.68 4.83 -1.66
CA MET A 24 1.80 3.66 -1.69
C MET A 24 1.61 3.19 -3.12
N ASN A 25 1.91 1.93 -3.38
CA ASN A 25 1.70 1.28 -4.67
C ASN A 25 0.54 0.30 -4.55
N CYS A 26 -0.50 0.52 -5.36
CA CYS A 26 -1.62 -0.37 -5.51
C CYS A 26 -1.61 -0.99 -6.90
N THR A 27 -1.92 -2.28 -7.01
CA THR A 27 -1.99 -3.02 -8.27
C THR A 27 -3.23 -3.89 -8.31
N TRP A 28 -3.68 -4.20 -9.52
CA TRP A 28 -4.80 -5.10 -9.76
C TRP A 28 -4.67 -5.77 -11.13
N GLN A 29 -5.54 -6.75 -11.38
CA GLN A 29 -5.75 -7.39 -12.67
C GLN A 29 -7.09 -6.95 -13.25
N PRO A 30 -7.22 -6.90 -14.59
CA PRO A 30 -8.52 -6.62 -15.19
C PRO A 30 -9.50 -7.74 -14.87
N GLY A 31 -10.78 -7.38 -14.82
CA GLY A 31 -11.85 -8.37 -14.73
C GLY A 31 -11.79 -9.33 -15.91
N ARG A 32 -12.03 -10.62 -15.64
CA ARG A 32 -11.97 -11.68 -16.66
C ARG A 32 -12.92 -11.44 -17.83
N ASP A 33 -14.07 -10.83 -17.54
CA ASP A 33 -15.11 -10.55 -18.53
C ASP A 33 -15.14 -9.06 -18.91
N ALA A 34 -14.15 -8.27 -18.48
CA ALA A 34 -14.08 -6.85 -18.81
C ALA A 34 -13.76 -6.65 -20.31
N PRO A 35 -14.53 -5.82 -21.04
CA PRO A 35 -14.22 -5.45 -22.42
C PRO A 35 -12.79 -4.94 -22.60
N ALA A 36 -12.21 -5.19 -23.78
CA ALA A 36 -10.83 -4.80 -24.10
C ALA A 36 -10.59 -3.28 -24.05
N ASP A 37 -11.63 -2.47 -24.27
CA ASP A 37 -11.59 -1.01 -24.21
C ASP A 37 -11.79 -0.44 -22.79
N THR A 38 -11.92 -1.31 -21.78
CA THR A 38 -12.16 -0.90 -20.40
C THR A 38 -10.96 -0.14 -19.84
N GLN A 39 -11.19 1.06 -19.32
CA GLN A 39 -10.24 1.84 -18.54
C GLN A 39 -10.65 1.88 -17.06
N TYR A 40 -9.71 1.68 -16.14
CA TYR A 40 -9.97 1.70 -14.70
C TYR A 40 -9.48 2.99 -14.04
N PHE A 41 -10.15 3.39 -12.95
CA PHE A 41 -9.82 4.58 -12.19
C PHE A 41 -9.86 4.27 -10.71
N LEU A 42 -8.76 4.54 -9.99
CA LEU A 42 -8.65 4.29 -8.56
C LEU A 42 -8.84 5.61 -7.79
N TYR A 43 -9.73 5.54 -6.81
CA TYR A 43 -9.98 6.58 -5.83
C TYR A 43 -9.72 6.02 -4.43
N TRP A 44 -9.24 6.87 -3.52
CA TRP A 44 -9.06 6.49 -2.12
C TRP A 44 -9.38 7.63 -1.15
N GLN A 45 -9.73 7.24 0.07
CA GLN A 45 -9.96 8.13 1.20
C GLN A 45 -9.14 7.62 2.39
N ASN A 46 -8.29 8.46 2.96
CA ASN A 46 -7.39 8.05 4.03
C ASN A 46 -8.15 7.80 5.36
N SER A 47 -9.16 8.63 5.64
CA SER A 47 -10.12 8.46 6.74
C SER A 47 -11.54 8.79 6.27
N ARG A 48 -12.56 8.51 7.09
CA ARG A 48 -13.97 8.71 6.70
C ARG A 48 -14.33 10.17 6.44
N ASP A 49 -13.66 11.08 7.13
CA ASP A 49 -13.90 12.53 7.03
C ASP A 49 -13.02 13.21 5.98
N ASP A 50 -12.06 12.48 5.40
CA ASP A 50 -11.16 13.01 4.37
C ASP A 50 -11.84 13.05 3.00
N LYS A 51 -11.39 13.99 2.17
CA LYS A 51 -11.80 14.07 0.78
C LYS A 51 -11.27 12.87 0.00
N GLU A 52 -12.10 12.34 -0.90
CA GLU A 52 -11.66 11.39 -1.93
C GLU A 52 -10.57 11.99 -2.81
N MET A 53 -9.51 11.20 -3.04
CA MET A 53 -8.41 11.53 -3.94
C MET A 53 -8.32 10.49 -5.05
N GLU A 54 -8.27 10.96 -6.30
CA GLU A 54 -7.96 10.10 -7.44
C GLU A 54 -6.46 9.77 -7.46
N CYS A 55 -6.12 8.62 -8.04
CA CYS A 55 -4.77 8.25 -8.35
C CYS A 55 -3.97 9.36 -9.05
N GLU A 56 -2.79 9.66 -8.49
CA GLU A 56 -1.88 10.68 -9.02
C GLU A 56 -1.05 10.15 -10.20
N LEU A 57 -0.58 8.89 -10.08
CA LEU A 57 0.33 8.27 -11.03
C LEU A 57 -0.11 6.85 -11.35
N TYR A 58 -0.84 6.68 -12.46
CA TYR A 58 -1.26 5.36 -12.91
C TYR A 58 -0.09 4.54 -13.47
N ILE A 59 -0.04 3.26 -13.09
CA ILE A 59 0.78 2.23 -13.71
C ILE A 59 -0.05 1.62 -14.84
N LYS A 60 0.49 1.59 -16.05
CA LYS A 60 -0.24 1.14 -17.25
C LYS A 60 0.39 -0.11 -17.85
N ASP A 61 -0.45 -0.95 -18.46
CA ASP A 61 0.01 -2.04 -19.32
C ASP A 61 0.38 -1.56 -20.74
N GLU A 62 0.73 -2.52 -21.60
CA GLU A 62 1.06 -2.30 -23.01
C GLU A 62 -0.08 -1.67 -23.82
N ASN A 63 -1.33 -1.84 -23.37
CA ASN A 63 -2.53 -1.31 -24.01
C ASN A 63 -2.97 0.05 -23.42
N CYS A 64 -2.11 0.70 -22.61
CA CYS A 64 -2.42 1.94 -21.90
C CYS A 64 -3.58 1.83 -20.90
N ARG A 65 -3.93 0.61 -20.46
CA ARG A 65 -4.94 0.36 -19.43
C ARG A 65 -4.31 0.54 -18.06
N ASN A 66 -5.01 1.22 -17.17
CA ASN A 66 -4.60 1.43 -15.80
C ASN A 66 -4.70 0.11 -15.02
N MET A 67 -3.56 -0.33 -14.49
CA MET A 67 -3.35 -1.61 -13.82
C MET A 67 -2.79 -1.45 -12.41
N GLY A 68 -2.53 -0.22 -12.03
CA GLY A 68 -2.02 0.14 -10.72
C GLY A 68 -1.98 1.64 -10.54
N CYS A 69 -1.60 2.05 -9.34
CA CYS A 69 -1.46 3.43 -8.95
C CYS A 69 -0.30 3.60 -7.97
N ILE A 70 0.39 4.73 -8.06
CA ILE A 70 1.30 5.20 -7.04
C ILE A 70 0.75 6.49 -6.46
N PHE A 71 0.49 6.50 -5.15
CA PHE A 71 0.17 7.70 -4.38
C PHE A 71 1.42 8.22 -3.67
N GLN A 72 1.55 9.54 -3.63
CA GLN A 72 2.60 10.23 -2.90
C GLN A 72 2.05 10.82 -1.59
N ASN A 73 2.94 11.12 -0.65
CA ASN A 73 2.62 11.79 0.62
C ASN A 73 1.58 11.05 1.50
N VAL A 74 1.53 9.72 1.39
CA VAL A 74 0.65 8.87 2.18
C VAL A 74 1.04 8.92 3.65
N THR A 75 0.04 9.16 4.50
CA THR A 75 0.19 9.14 5.95
C THR A 75 -0.72 8.09 6.53
N ILE A 76 -0.20 7.22 7.40
CA ILE A 76 -0.97 6.17 8.04
C ILE A 76 -1.73 6.74 9.26
N GLY A 77 -3.06 6.79 9.11
CA GLY A 77 -4.02 7.13 10.16
C GLY A 77 -4.35 5.96 11.10
N ILE A 78 -5.29 6.20 12.01
CA ILE A 78 -5.84 5.15 12.91
C ILE A 78 -7.01 4.42 12.24
N GLU A 79 -7.78 5.14 11.41
CA GLU A 79 -8.93 4.59 10.70
C GLU A 79 -8.52 3.76 9.49
N LYS A 80 -9.45 2.92 9.01
CA LYS A 80 -9.30 2.22 7.74
C LYS A 80 -9.45 3.20 6.60
N SER A 81 -8.58 3.07 5.61
CA SER A 81 -8.70 3.80 4.36
C SER A 81 -9.64 3.06 3.43
N TYR A 82 -10.47 3.80 2.70
CA TYR A 82 -11.41 3.26 1.72
C TYR A 82 -10.81 3.38 0.32
N PHE A 83 -10.92 2.32 -0.47
CA PHE A 83 -10.46 2.26 -1.85
C PHE A 83 -11.64 1.91 -2.75
N LEU A 84 -11.73 2.59 -3.89
CA LEU A 84 -12.76 2.38 -4.91
C LEU A 84 -12.10 2.37 -6.29
N VAL A 85 -12.27 1.27 -7.02
CA VAL A 85 -11.86 1.17 -8.43
C VAL A 85 -13.09 1.10 -9.31
N ASN A 86 -13.28 2.16 -10.11
CA ASN A 86 -14.32 2.23 -11.13
C ASN A 86 -13.76 1.83 -12.49
N GLY A 87 -14.64 1.51 -13.43
CA GLY A 87 -14.28 1.25 -14.82
C GLY A 87 -15.19 1.98 -15.80
N SER A 88 -14.65 2.29 -16.98
CA SER A 88 -15.37 2.89 -18.10
C SER A 88 -15.08 2.10 -19.37
N SER A 89 -16.12 1.80 -20.15
CA SER A 89 -16.07 1.17 -21.47
C SER A 89 -17.15 1.85 -22.33
N LYS A 90 -17.03 1.81 -23.66
CA LYS A 90 -17.94 2.50 -24.58
C LYS A 90 -19.38 2.03 -24.46
N ASP A 91 -19.56 0.71 -24.42
CA ASP A 91 -20.89 0.09 -24.59
C ASP A 91 -21.32 -0.74 -23.36
N SER A 92 -20.46 -0.84 -22.35
CA SER A 92 -20.69 -1.68 -21.17
C SER A 92 -20.46 -0.92 -19.87
N LEU A 93 -21.43 -1.02 -18.96
CA LEU A 93 -21.25 -0.58 -17.58
C LEU A 93 -20.30 -1.55 -16.88
N ILE A 94 -19.21 -1.04 -16.33
CA ILE A 94 -18.21 -1.84 -15.64
C ILE A 94 -18.53 -1.86 -14.15
N GLN A 95 -18.46 -3.04 -13.55
CA GLN A 95 -18.66 -3.23 -12.13
C GLN A 95 -17.48 -2.62 -11.35
N PHE A 96 -17.77 -1.89 -10.28
CA PHE A 96 -16.74 -1.33 -9.41
C PHE A 96 -16.23 -2.38 -8.41
N TYR A 97 -15.03 -2.15 -7.89
CA TYR A 97 -14.45 -2.86 -6.75
C TYR A 97 -14.22 -1.89 -5.61
N ASP A 98 -14.56 -2.26 -4.38
CA ASP A 98 -14.29 -1.46 -3.19
C ASP A 98 -13.76 -2.28 -2.02
N GLU A 99 -12.90 -1.67 -1.21
CA GLU A 99 -12.33 -2.32 -0.03
C GLU A 99 -11.91 -1.32 1.05
N TYR A 100 -11.99 -1.74 2.32
CA TYR A 100 -11.42 -1.02 3.46
C TYR A 100 -10.14 -1.67 3.95
N ILE A 101 -9.01 -0.96 3.88
CA ILE A 101 -7.69 -1.47 4.25
C ILE A 101 -7.12 -0.72 5.44
N ASP A 102 -6.61 -1.48 6.42
CA ASP A 102 -5.76 -0.96 7.48
C ASP A 102 -4.34 -0.72 6.93
N LEU A 103 -3.99 0.52 6.55
CA LEU A 103 -2.68 0.81 5.91
C LEU A 103 -1.47 0.34 6.73
N TYR A 104 -1.60 0.33 8.05
CA TYR A 104 -0.54 -0.11 8.96
C TYR A 104 -0.19 -1.61 8.82
N ARG A 105 -1.07 -2.42 8.21
CA ARG A 105 -0.84 -3.84 7.96
C ARG A 105 -0.11 -4.10 6.64
N ILE A 106 -0.14 -3.14 5.73
CA ILE A 106 0.48 -3.21 4.40
C ILE A 106 1.71 -2.30 4.28
N GLU A 107 2.20 -1.76 5.40
CA GLU A 107 3.43 -0.98 5.46
C GLU A 107 4.65 -1.91 5.49
N ILE A 108 5.54 -1.75 4.51
CA ILE A 108 6.88 -2.33 4.54
C ILE A 108 7.77 -1.42 5.38
N LEU A 109 8.10 -1.89 6.58
CA LEU A 109 9.04 -1.23 7.47
C LEU A 109 10.45 -1.31 6.91
N THR A 110 11.18 -0.19 7.00
CA THR A 110 12.61 -0.17 6.70
C THR A 110 13.42 -0.83 7.82
N ALA A 111 14.67 -1.19 7.53
CA ALA A 111 15.58 -1.70 8.54
C ALA A 111 15.80 -0.65 9.67
N PRO A 112 16.14 -1.09 10.90
CA PRO A 112 16.56 -0.18 11.96
C PRO A 112 17.72 0.72 11.51
N LEU A 113 17.73 1.95 12.01
CA LEU A 113 18.70 2.97 11.60
C LEU A 113 19.89 2.98 12.57
N ASN A 114 21.05 3.41 12.09
CA ASN A 114 22.26 3.62 12.91
C ASN A 114 22.58 2.40 13.80
N VAL A 115 22.59 1.20 13.20
CA VAL A 115 23.00 -0.01 13.91
C VAL A 115 24.50 0.08 14.20
N THR A 116 24.86 0.16 15.47
CA THR A 116 26.24 0.23 15.93
C THR A 116 26.51 -0.86 16.95
N ALA A 117 27.73 -1.39 16.93
CA ALA A 117 28.21 -2.34 17.92
C ALA A 117 29.46 -1.77 18.57
N HIS A 118 29.44 -1.64 19.90
CA HIS A 118 30.58 -1.21 20.68
C HIS A 118 31.05 -2.36 21.57
N CYS A 119 32.20 -2.95 21.22
CA CYS A 119 32.81 -4.05 21.95
C CYS A 119 34.00 -3.54 22.75
N THR A 120 34.00 -3.78 24.05
CA THR A 120 35.13 -3.48 24.94
C THR A 120 36.02 -4.70 25.13
N GLY A 121 37.33 -4.51 25.10
CA GLY A 121 38.31 -5.57 25.31
C GLY A 121 38.19 -6.22 26.69
N ASP A 122 38.23 -7.56 26.68
CA ASP A 122 38.53 -8.48 27.78
C ASP A 122 37.45 -8.89 28.80
N SER A 123 36.21 -8.36 28.81
CA SER A 123 35.13 -9.00 29.62
C SER A 123 33.72 -8.42 29.53
N ALA A 124 33.51 -7.18 29.10
CA ALA A 124 32.20 -6.52 29.23
C ALA A 124 31.23 -6.74 28.05
N GLY A 125 31.57 -7.61 27.10
CA GLY A 125 30.72 -7.94 25.95
C GLY A 125 30.63 -6.81 24.91
N CYS A 126 29.66 -6.95 24.00
CA CYS A 126 29.36 -5.94 22.98
C CYS A 126 27.99 -5.33 23.26
N ILE A 127 27.90 -4.00 23.22
CA ILE A 127 26.65 -3.26 23.28
C ILE A 127 26.22 -2.96 21.84
N ILE A 128 25.05 -3.45 21.44
CA ILE A 128 24.46 -3.19 20.13
C ILE A 128 23.33 -2.18 20.32
N THR A 129 23.39 -1.05 19.61
CA THR A 129 22.36 -0.01 19.65
C THR A 129 21.85 0.30 18.25
N TRP A 130 20.58 0.67 18.16
CA TRP A 130 19.94 1.11 16.92
C TRP A 130 18.83 2.11 17.23
N HIS A 131 18.46 2.88 16.21
CA HIS A 131 17.27 3.71 16.21
C HIS A 131 16.13 2.97 15.49
N PRO A 132 14.86 3.20 15.89
CA PRO A 132 13.73 2.65 15.17
C PRO A 132 13.69 3.10 13.71
N PRO A 133 13.06 2.32 12.81
CA PRO A 133 12.87 2.75 11.43
C PRO A 133 11.94 3.96 11.34
N HIS A 134 12.06 4.68 10.23
CA HIS A 134 11.09 5.72 9.87
C HIS A 134 9.74 5.08 9.51
N THR A 135 8.64 5.74 9.88
CA THR A 135 7.27 5.27 9.67
C THR A 135 6.37 6.39 9.17
N SER A 136 5.37 6.09 8.34
CA SER A 136 4.31 7.04 7.96
C SER A 136 3.25 7.28 9.04
N ARG A 137 3.33 6.57 10.17
CA ARG A 137 2.33 6.57 11.23
C ARG A 137 2.36 7.88 12.02
N LYS A 138 1.23 8.60 12.08
CA LYS A 138 1.11 9.83 12.88
C LYS A 138 0.89 9.58 14.38
N ASN A 139 -0.03 8.68 14.73
CA ASN A 139 -0.63 8.66 16.08
C ASN A 139 -0.66 7.28 16.77
N LYS A 140 0.01 6.26 16.24
CA LYS A 140 0.10 4.95 16.94
C LYS A 140 1.42 4.81 17.70
N PRO A 141 1.40 4.24 18.93
CA PRO A 141 2.62 3.88 19.62
C PRO A 141 3.46 2.95 18.73
N LYS A 142 4.74 3.27 18.62
CA LYS A 142 5.73 2.55 17.82
C LYS A 142 6.05 1.20 18.49
N CYS A 143 5.20 0.20 18.27
CA CYS A 143 5.45 -1.16 18.73
C CYS A 143 6.25 -1.91 17.65
N PHE A 144 7.57 -1.94 17.82
CA PHE A 144 8.46 -2.74 16.98
C PHE A 144 8.94 -3.97 17.74
N GLN A 145 8.93 -5.10 17.05
CA GLN A 145 9.64 -6.30 17.47
C GLN A 145 10.89 -6.42 16.59
N TYR A 146 12.04 -6.66 17.21
CA TYR A 146 13.32 -6.75 16.53
C TYR A 146 13.86 -8.17 16.61
N GLU A 147 14.54 -8.58 15.56
CA GLU A 147 15.33 -9.81 15.50
C GLU A 147 16.81 -9.43 15.29
N ILE A 148 17.71 -10.06 16.03
CA ILE A 148 19.15 -9.82 15.96
C ILE A 148 19.80 -11.14 15.53
N SER A 149 20.47 -11.12 14.38
CA SER A 149 21.23 -12.27 13.88
C SER A 149 22.74 -11.98 14.03
N ILE A 150 23.43 -12.78 14.84
CA ILE A 150 24.87 -12.68 15.08
C ILE A 150 25.53 -13.91 14.46
N GLN A 151 26.46 -13.70 13.53
CA GLN A 151 27.23 -14.76 12.90
C GLN A 151 28.69 -14.66 13.34
N ASN A 152 29.20 -15.73 13.94
CA ASN A 152 30.63 -15.90 14.16
C ASN A 152 31.27 -16.43 12.87
N LYS A 153 32.35 -15.80 12.43
CA LYS A 153 33.19 -16.30 11.33
C LYS A 153 34.26 -17.24 11.87
#